data_AF-A0A2G6NYQ6-F1
#
_entry.id   AF-A0A2G6NYQ6-F1
#
_cell.length_a   1.000
_cell.length_b   1.000
_cell.length_c   1.000
_cell.angle_alpha   90.00
_cell.angle_beta   90.00
_cell.angle_gamma   90.00
#
_symmetry.space_group_name_H-M   'P 1'
#
loop_
_entity.id
_entity.type
_entity.pdbx_description
1 polymer ?
#
loop_
_entity_poly.entity_id
_entity_poly.type
_entity_poly.pdbx_seq_one_letter_code
_entity_poly.pdbx_strand_id
1 'polypeptide(L)'
;MNVYITADGGGTKTAIMIKDENKVKTLTFDGSNFYEEERFFNTYCSIFKYLEKNYSSNDNIFLYSANAGFYESRDREGYIVDKLRTLTTLNLEEIKLFGDGEILIETLLGYGEGIVIIMGTGSVIMGVDKNRDLIKVGGNGFHIDDYCSGFTFGRLYLRNVLKGVLPNDFEKEQDILKNIYGESAKQYISSFSKKFFDNIEDESTLSQFNEQIDLLSSDIKSMCKKLGYDLNRVYLHGSVAKNQPLIKRYLSNRFPNINFVVNNNSVEKLMMERFFG
;
A
#
# COMPACT_ATOMS: atom_id res chain seq x y z
N MET A 1 -14.52 25.20 14.35
CA MET A 1 -13.59 25.37 13.20
C MET A 1 -13.66 24.14 12.30
N ASN A 2 -13.05 24.16 11.11
CA ASN A 2 -12.95 22.96 10.28
C ASN A 2 -11.62 22.24 10.55
N VAL A 3 -11.68 20.92 10.71
CA VAL A 3 -10.52 20.05 10.89
C VAL A 3 -10.58 18.93 9.85
N TYR A 4 -9.57 18.87 9.00
CA TYR A 4 -9.47 17.90 7.92
C TYR A 4 -8.53 16.78 8.32
N ILE A 5 -8.97 15.55 8.14
CA ILE A 5 -8.24 14.36 8.57
C ILE A 5 -8.21 13.37 7.41
N THR A 6 -7.01 12.91 7.09
CA THR A 6 -6.80 11.86 6.09
C THR A 6 -6.07 10.70 6.70
N ALA A 7 -6.55 9.47 6.51
CA ALA A 7 -5.99 8.27 7.13
C ALA A 7 -5.65 7.18 6.10
N ASP A 8 -4.43 6.65 6.14
CA ASP A 8 -3.93 5.49 5.39
C ASP A 8 -3.78 4.28 6.32
N GLY A 9 -4.74 3.38 6.25
CA GLY A 9 -4.88 2.20 7.11
C GLY A 9 -4.40 0.91 6.46
N GLY A 10 -3.33 0.33 6.99
CA GLY A 10 -2.82 -0.99 6.57
C GLY A 10 -2.92 -2.05 7.66
N GLY A 11 -2.36 -3.24 7.41
CA GLY A 11 -2.37 -4.35 8.38
C GLY A 11 -1.50 -4.16 9.62
N THR A 12 -0.50 -3.28 9.58
CA THR A 12 0.42 -3.07 10.72
C THR A 12 0.30 -1.70 11.35
N LYS A 13 -0.06 -0.67 10.59
CA LYS A 13 -0.15 0.70 11.06
C LYS A 13 -1.24 1.47 10.32
N THR A 14 -1.71 2.53 10.95
CA THR A 14 -2.56 3.56 10.33
C THR A 14 -1.88 4.90 10.48
N ALA A 15 -1.50 5.53 9.36
CA ALA A 15 -0.95 6.88 9.37
C ALA A 15 -2.07 7.88 9.16
N ILE A 16 -2.14 8.94 9.97
CA ILE A 16 -3.10 10.03 9.78
C ILE A 16 -2.39 11.35 9.61
N MET A 17 -2.94 12.23 8.76
CA MET A 17 -2.57 13.63 8.66
C MET A 17 -3.78 14.48 9.04
N ILE A 18 -3.56 15.45 9.92
CA ILE A 18 -4.56 16.38 10.44
C ILE A 18 -4.16 17.78 10.00
N LYS A 19 -5.09 18.53 9.41
CA LYS A 19 -4.93 19.93 9.01
C LYS A 19 -6.06 20.75 9.62
N ASP A 20 -5.69 21.78 10.37
CA ASP A 20 -6.60 22.84 10.84
C ASP A 20 -6.02 24.21 10.44
N GLU A 21 -6.66 25.31 10.85
CA GLU A 21 -6.23 26.68 10.52
C GLU A 21 -4.82 27.02 11.02
N ASN A 22 -4.32 26.32 12.04
CA ASN A 22 -3.10 26.68 12.75
C ASN A 22 -1.92 25.78 12.40
N LYS A 23 -2.15 24.53 12.00
CA LYS A 23 -1.08 23.54 11.82
C LYS A 23 -1.49 22.35 10.95
N VAL A 24 -0.45 21.68 10.45
CA VAL A 24 -0.53 20.33 9.89
C VAL A 24 0.26 19.38 10.78
N LYS A 25 -0.32 18.22 11.13
CA LYS A 25 0.32 17.21 12.00
C LYS A 25 0.11 15.82 11.43
N THR A 26 1.14 14.98 11.50
CA THR A 26 1.06 13.54 11.16
C THR A 26 1.21 12.70 12.43
N LEU A 27 0.43 11.63 12.52
CA LEU A 27 0.42 10.66 13.62
C LEU A 27 0.34 9.24 13.09
N THR A 28 0.65 8.26 13.95
CA THR A 28 0.54 6.84 13.61
C THR A 28 -0.12 6.08 14.74
N PHE A 29 -0.98 5.14 14.37
CA PHE A 29 -1.74 4.25 15.24
C PHE A 29 -1.57 2.80 14.76
N ASP A 30 -2.20 1.86 15.47
CA ASP A 30 -2.24 0.45 15.08
C ASP A 30 -2.87 0.25 13.69
N GLY A 31 -2.66 -0.94 13.11
CA GLY A 31 -3.24 -1.31 11.82
C GLY A 31 -4.76 -1.33 11.83
N SER A 32 -5.37 -0.90 10.72
CA SER A 32 -6.82 -0.82 10.52
C SER A 32 -7.23 -1.56 9.23
N ASN A 33 -6.65 -2.74 8.99
CA ASN A 33 -7.11 -3.61 7.92
C ASN A 33 -8.55 -4.06 8.19
N PHE A 34 -9.44 -3.85 7.22
CA PHE A 34 -10.86 -4.10 7.36
C PHE A 34 -11.24 -5.58 7.44
N TYR A 35 -10.36 -6.48 6.98
CA TYR A 35 -10.50 -7.93 7.24
C TYR A 35 -10.43 -8.28 8.73
N GLU A 36 -9.83 -7.41 9.56
CA GLU A 36 -9.81 -7.49 11.03
C GLU A 36 -10.74 -6.40 11.61
N GLU A 37 -12.05 -6.51 11.36
CA GLU A 37 -13.04 -5.45 11.64
C GLU A 37 -12.99 -4.90 13.09
N GLU A 38 -12.80 -5.77 14.08
CA GLU A 38 -12.65 -5.35 15.48
C GLU A 38 -11.43 -4.43 15.67
N ARG A 39 -10.30 -4.80 15.07
CA ARG A 39 -9.06 -4.03 15.12
C ARG A 39 -9.18 -2.69 14.40
N PHE A 40 -9.91 -2.66 13.28
CA PHE A 40 -10.28 -1.42 12.60
C PHE A 40 -10.99 -0.47 13.55
N PHE A 41 -12.11 -0.88 14.18
CA PHE A 41 -12.86 0.00 15.08
C PHE A 41 -12.08 0.39 16.33
N ASN A 42 -11.26 -0.50 16.89
CA ASN A 42 -10.38 -0.19 18.02
C ASN A 42 -9.34 0.89 17.66
N THR A 43 -8.81 0.85 16.44
CA THR A 43 -7.88 1.86 15.92
C THR A 43 -8.58 3.21 15.79
N TYR A 44 -9.78 3.25 15.20
CA TYR A 44 -10.55 4.50 15.07
C TYR A 44 -11.01 5.06 16.41
N CYS A 45 -11.39 4.22 17.37
CA CYS A 45 -11.64 4.63 18.75
C CYS A 45 -10.40 5.34 19.35
N SER A 46 -9.20 4.81 19.09
CA SER A 46 -7.94 5.43 19.55
C SER A 46 -7.65 6.76 18.86
N ILE A 47 -7.92 6.86 17.55
CA ILE A 47 -7.83 8.11 16.79
C ILE A 47 -8.80 9.15 17.37
N PHE A 48 -10.07 8.79 17.56
CA PHE A 48 -11.09 9.70 18.08
C PHE A 48 -10.79 10.15 19.51
N LYS A 49 -10.32 9.26 20.40
CA LYS A 49 -9.85 9.63 21.74
C LYS A 49 -8.71 10.64 21.71
N TYR A 50 -7.83 10.57 20.71
CA TYR A 50 -6.80 11.58 20.51
C TYR A 50 -7.44 12.91 20.07
N LEU A 51 -8.37 12.88 19.11
CA LEU A 51 -9.01 14.09 18.58
C LEU A 51 -9.85 14.80 19.64
N GLU A 52 -10.61 14.08 20.46
CA GLU A 52 -11.42 14.63 21.57
C GLU A 52 -10.58 15.36 22.63
N LYS A 53 -9.30 15.02 22.76
CA LYS A 53 -8.37 15.73 23.65
C LYS A 53 -7.84 17.05 23.05
N ASN A 54 -7.96 17.22 21.74
CA ASN A 54 -7.32 18.32 21.00
C ASN A 54 -8.31 19.25 20.30
N TYR A 55 -9.56 18.84 20.14
CA TYR A 55 -10.61 19.57 19.42
C TYR A 55 -11.93 19.56 20.21
N SER A 56 -12.77 20.56 19.95
CA SER A 56 -14.08 20.73 20.59
C SER A 56 -15.16 19.93 19.85
N SER A 57 -16.23 19.54 20.56
CA SER A 57 -17.41 18.92 19.93
C SER A 57 -18.13 19.84 18.93
N ASN A 58 -17.89 21.16 18.99
CA ASN A 58 -18.41 22.14 18.05
C ASN A 58 -17.52 22.32 16.80
N ASP A 59 -16.39 21.62 16.72
CA ASP A 59 -15.55 21.62 15.52
C ASP A 59 -16.07 20.62 14.50
N ASN A 60 -16.04 21.01 13.22
CA ASN A 60 -16.47 20.18 12.10
C ASN A 60 -15.30 19.33 11.63
N ILE A 61 -15.41 18.02 11.81
CA ILE A 61 -14.39 17.05 11.41
C ILE A 61 -14.74 16.45 10.04
N PHE A 62 -13.82 16.55 9.09
CA PHE A 62 -13.89 15.90 7.79
C PHE A 62 -12.88 14.75 7.76
N LEU A 63 -13.35 13.51 7.77
CA LEU A 63 -12.51 12.30 7.86
C LEU A 63 -12.54 11.52 6.55
N TYR A 64 -11.43 11.52 5.81
CA TYR A 64 -11.28 10.75 4.58
C TYR A 64 -10.27 9.63 4.84
N SER A 65 -10.66 8.38 4.66
CA SER A 65 -9.78 7.27 4.96
C SER A 65 -9.75 6.19 3.90
N ALA A 66 -8.54 5.79 3.54
CA ALA A 66 -8.28 4.60 2.75
C ALA A 66 -7.78 3.48 3.64
N ASN A 67 -8.44 2.31 3.59
CA ASN A 67 -8.05 1.16 4.39
C ASN A 67 -7.96 -0.10 3.53
N ALA A 68 -6.94 -0.91 3.80
CA ALA A 68 -6.80 -2.23 3.19
C ALA A 68 -8.05 -3.08 3.46
N GLY A 69 -8.57 -3.76 2.43
CA GLY A 69 -9.74 -4.63 2.52
C GLY A 69 -11.10 -3.91 2.56
N PHE A 70 -11.13 -2.57 2.51
CA PHE A 70 -12.39 -1.83 2.51
C PHE A 70 -13.16 -1.94 1.19
N TYR A 71 -12.45 -2.04 0.05
CA TYR A 71 -13.08 -2.10 -1.27
C TYR A 71 -14.08 -3.26 -1.38
N GLU A 72 -13.72 -4.42 -0.83
CA GLU A 72 -14.56 -5.62 -0.80
C GLU A 72 -15.74 -5.53 0.19
N SER A 73 -15.76 -4.52 1.06
CA SER A 73 -16.83 -4.25 2.04
C SER A 73 -17.58 -2.95 1.76
N ARG A 74 -17.46 -2.40 0.55
CA ARG A 74 -18.08 -1.13 0.14
C ARG A 74 -19.61 -1.16 0.24
N ASP A 75 -20.23 -2.33 0.11
CA ASP A 75 -21.66 -2.54 0.34
C ASP A 75 -22.11 -2.25 1.78
N ARG A 76 -21.18 -2.33 2.75
CA ARG A 76 -21.42 -2.04 4.17
C ARG A 76 -21.02 -0.61 4.59
N GLU A 77 -20.68 0.27 3.65
CA GLU A 77 -20.15 1.61 3.95
C GLU A 77 -21.05 2.40 4.92
N GLY A 78 -22.37 2.40 4.71
CA GLY A 78 -23.31 3.09 5.59
C GLY A 78 -23.25 2.62 7.05
N TYR A 79 -23.26 1.30 7.28
CA TYR A 79 -23.12 0.71 8.61
C TYR A 79 -21.79 1.11 9.27
N ILE A 80 -20.70 1.11 8.51
CA ILE A 80 -19.37 1.44 9.01
C ILE A 80 -19.30 2.91 9.41
N VAL A 81 -19.82 3.80 8.57
CA VAL A 81 -19.93 5.25 8.85
C VAL A 81 -20.76 5.50 10.11
N ASP A 82 -21.93 4.86 10.23
CA ASP A 82 -22.79 4.98 11.42
C ASP A 82 -22.05 4.52 12.68
N LYS A 83 -21.38 3.36 12.61
CA LYS A 83 -20.61 2.84 13.74
C LYS A 83 -19.46 3.79 14.11
N LEU A 84 -18.71 4.33 13.15
CA LEU A 84 -17.67 5.33 13.40
C LEU A 84 -18.22 6.57 14.11
N ARG A 85 -19.40 7.06 13.72
CA ARG A 85 -20.08 8.19 14.39
C ARG A 85 -20.39 7.89 15.85
N THR A 86 -20.70 6.64 16.21
CA THR A 86 -20.95 6.25 17.61
C THR A 86 -19.68 6.18 18.48
N LEU A 87 -18.49 6.16 17.88
CA LEU A 87 -17.22 6.04 18.62
C LEU A 87 -16.71 7.36 19.20
N THR A 88 -17.37 8.49 18.90
CA THR A 88 -16.91 9.81 19.31
C THR A 88 -18.07 10.76 19.57
N THR A 89 -17.80 11.78 20.39
CA THR A 89 -18.69 12.91 20.66
C THR A 89 -18.43 14.12 19.76
N LEU A 90 -17.42 14.04 18.87
CA LEU A 90 -17.10 15.11 17.92
C LEU A 90 -18.11 15.18 16.77
N ASN A 91 -18.32 16.38 16.21
CA ASN A 91 -19.11 16.53 15.00
C ASN A 91 -18.35 16.03 13.77
N LEU A 92 -18.61 14.79 13.35
CA LEU A 92 -18.11 14.24 12.09
C LEU A 92 -18.94 14.77 10.91
N GLU A 93 -18.66 15.99 10.45
CA GLU A 93 -19.38 16.63 9.35
C GLU A 93 -19.42 15.75 8.10
N GLU A 94 -18.27 15.18 7.73
CA GLU A 94 -18.17 14.29 6.57
C GLU A 94 -17.25 13.10 6.87
N ILE A 95 -17.64 11.91 6.42
CA ILE A 95 -16.80 10.71 6.41
C ILE A 95 -16.80 10.15 5.00
N LYS A 96 -15.63 9.93 4.41
CA LYS A 96 -15.46 9.18 3.16
C LYS A 96 -14.49 8.04 3.34
N LEU A 97 -14.89 6.86 2.89
CA LEU A 97 -14.09 5.65 3.00
C LEU A 97 -13.69 5.14 1.61
N PHE A 98 -12.45 4.68 1.50
CA PHE A 98 -11.84 4.24 0.25
C PHE A 98 -11.10 2.92 0.47
N GLY A 99 -10.95 2.14 -0.61
CA GLY A 99 -9.94 1.09 -0.65
C GLY A 99 -8.53 1.69 -0.76
N ASP A 100 -7.53 0.96 -0.25
CA ASP A 100 -6.10 1.32 -0.34
C ASP A 100 -5.58 1.46 -1.78
N GLY A 101 -6.03 0.60 -2.70
CA GLY A 101 -5.71 0.70 -4.12
C GLY A 101 -6.50 1.79 -4.85
N GLU A 102 -7.78 1.95 -4.51
CA GLU A 102 -8.70 2.93 -5.10
C GLU A 102 -8.24 4.36 -4.84
N ILE A 103 -7.82 4.67 -3.61
CA ILE A 103 -7.41 6.03 -3.29
C ILE A 103 -6.15 6.46 -4.05
N LEU A 104 -5.26 5.52 -4.35
CA LEU A 104 -4.05 5.79 -5.10
C LEU A 104 -4.36 6.10 -6.56
N ILE A 105 -5.35 5.42 -7.15
CA ILE A 105 -5.89 5.78 -8.46
C ILE A 105 -6.45 7.20 -8.42
N GLU A 106 -7.34 7.50 -7.48
CA GLU A 106 -8.00 8.80 -7.41
C GLU A 106 -6.99 9.95 -7.16
N THR A 107 -6.01 9.73 -6.30
CA THR A 107 -5.04 10.78 -5.94
C THR A 107 -3.91 10.95 -6.96
N LEU A 108 -3.46 9.88 -7.64
CA LEU A 108 -2.33 9.96 -8.59
C LEU A 108 -2.78 10.17 -10.03
N LEU A 109 -3.93 9.62 -10.42
CA LEU A 109 -4.47 9.74 -11.78
C LEU A 109 -5.56 10.81 -11.86
N GLY A 110 -6.31 11.07 -10.79
CA GLY A 110 -7.48 11.93 -10.85
C GLY A 110 -8.48 11.41 -11.88
N TYR A 111 -8.79 12.22 -12.89
CA TYR A 111 -9.63 11.84 -14.04
C TYR A 111 -8.84 11.28 -15.23
N GLY A 112 -7.52 11.21 -15.14
CA GLY A 112 -6.66 10.70 -16.21
C GLY A 112 -6.66 9.18 -16.33
N GLU A 113 -6.19 8.71 -17.47
CA GLU A 113 -5.88 7.31 -17.74
C GLU A 113 -4.51 6.94 -17.15
N GLY A 114 -4.39 5.72 -16.65
CA GLY A 114 -3.12 5.20 -16.14
C GLY A 114 -3.28 3.96 -15.28
N ILE A 115 -2.16 3.49 -14.74
CA ILE A 115 -2.15 2.46 -13.71
C ILE A 115 -1.24 2.87 -12.56
N VAL A 116 -1.54 2.33 -11.38
CA VAL A 116 -0.70 2.39 -10.20
C VAL A 116 -0.27 0.97 -9.87
N ILE A 117 1.04 0.74 -9.79
CA ILE A 117 1.63 -0.50 -9.28
C ILE A 117 2.04 -0.26 -7.84
N ILE A 118 1.42 -0.98 -6.92
CA ILE A 118 1.72 -0.93 -5.49
C ILE A 118 2.69 -2.07 -5.19
N MET A 119 3.84 -1.75 -4.60
CA MET A 119 4.91 -2.68 -4.24
C MET A 119 5.37 -2.41 -2.81
N GLY A 120 4.71 -3.08 -1.86
CA GLY A 120 5.03 -3.04 -0.43
C GLY A 120 5.36 -4.45 0.06
N THR A 121 4.74 -4.89 1.16
CA THR A 121 4.85 -6.29 1.61
C THR A 121 4.35 -7.27 0.54
N GLY A 122 3.20 -6.97 -0.09
CA GLY A 122 2.70 -7.62 -1.30
C GLY A 122 2.80 -6.68 -2.51
N SER A 123 2.23 -7.07 -3.65
CA SER A 123 2.15 -6.20 -4.82
C SER A 123 0.87 -6.38 -5.61
N VAL A 124 0.42 -5.31 -6.27
CA VAL A 124 -0.79 -5.30 -7.09
C VAL A 124 -0.71 -4.23 -8.16
N ILE A 125 -1.27 -4.51 -9.34
CA ILE A 125 -1.49 -3.52 -10.39
C ILE A 125 -2.96 -3.10 -10.36
N MET A 126 -3.18 -1.81 -10.15
CA MET A 126 -4.50 -1.17 -10.19
C MET A 126 -4.57 -0.25 -11.40
N GLY A 127 -5.71 -0.22 -12.07
CA GLY A 127 -6.00 0.66 -13.19
C GLY A 127 -7.47 1.05 -13.22
N VAL A 128 -7.83 1.95 -14.13
CA VAL A 128 -9.22 2.32 -14.41
C VAL A 128 -9.47 2.20 -15.90
N ASP A 129 -10.54 1.51 -16.30
CA ASP A 129 -10.88 1.45 -17.71
C ASP A 129 -11.56 2.74 -18.22
N LYS A 130 -12.00 2.72 -19.48
CA LYS A 130 -12.71 3.84 -20.13
C LYS A 130 -14.03 4.21 -19.45
N ASN A 131 -14.65 3.27 -18.73
CA ASN A 131 -15.88 3.51 -17.96
C ASN A 131 -15.59 3.97 -16.52
N ARG A 132 -14.30 4.13 -16.16
CA ARG A 132 -13.82 4.43 -14.81
C ARG A 132 -14.00 3.28 -13.83
N ASP A 133 -14.22 2.06 -14.32
CA ASP A 133 -14.28 0.87 -13.48
C ASP A 133 -12.86 0.47 -13.06
N LEU A 134 -12.68 0.19 -11.77
CA LEU A 134 -11.41 -0.25 -11.22
C LEU A 134 -11.07 -1.65 -11.73
N ILE A 135 -9.93 -1.77 -12.38
CA ILE A 135 -9.36 -3.04 -12.83
C ILE A 135 -8.16 -3.40 -11.96
N LYS A 136 -8.14 -4.65 -11.51
CA LYS A 136 -7.02 -5.26 -10.80
C LYS A 136 -6.36 -6.36 -11.63
N VAL A 137 -5.03 -6.36 -11.66
CA VAL A 137 -4.19 -7.47 -12.13
C VAL A 137 -3.18 -7.80 -11.05
N GLY A 138 -3.01 -9.10 -10.81
CA GLY A 138 -2.21 -9.62 -9.71
C GLY A 138 -2.80 -9.30 -8.33
N GLY A 139 -1.97 -9.30 -7.30
CA GLY A 139 -2.41 -9.00 -5.92
C GLY A 139 -3.35 -10.06 -5.34
N ASN A 140 -3.16 -11.31 -5.76
CA ASN A 140 -3.82 -12.50 -5.21
C ASN A 140 -3.13 -13.02 -3.94
N GLY A 141 -2.14 -12.27 -3.43
CA GLY A 141 -1.38 -12.58 -2.23
C GLY A 141 -0.24 -13.56 -2.47
N PHE A 142 0.73 -13.53 -1.56
CA PHE A 142 2.01 -14.22 -1.63
C PHE A 142 2.00 -15.74 -1.83
N HIS A 143 0.85 -16.40 -1.61
CA HIS A 143 0.66 -17.82 -1.92
C HIS A 143 0.47 -18.08 -3.42
N ILE A 144 -0.09 -17.12 -4.14
CA ILE A 144 -0.49 -17.24 -5.55
C ILE A 144 0.37 -16.33 -6.45
N ASP A 145 0.67 -15.11 -5.99
CA ASP A 145 1.33 -14.04 -6.75
C ASP A 145 2.19 -13.14 -5.80
N ASP A 146 2.10 -11.81 -5.91
CA ASP A 146 2.95 -10.77 -5.32
C ASP A 146 4.34 -10.63 -6.01
N TYR A 147 4.41 -10.60 -7.35
CA TYR A 147 5.66 -10.33 -8.08
C TYR A 147 6.28 -8.96 -7.75
N CYS A 148 7.61 -8.91 -7.63
CA CYS A 148 8.34 -7.72 -7.20
C CYS A 148 7.90 -7.12 -5.84
N SER A 149 7.24 -7.90 -4.98
CA SER A 149 6.92 -7.48 -3.62
C SER A 149 8.08 -7.68 -2.65
N GLY A 150 7.98 -7.04 -1.49
CA GLY A 150 8.93 -7.20 -0.40
C GLY A 150 8.96 -8.63 0.10
N PHE A 151 7.81 -9.29 0.21
CA PHE A 151 7.72 -10.70 0.56
C PHE A 151 8.46 -11.57 -0.46
N THR A 152 8.22 -11.36 -1.76
CA THR A 152 8.84 -12.20 -2.79
C THR A 152 10.35 -12.06 -2.80
N PHE A 153 10.88 -10.83 -2.77
CA PHE A 153 12.34 -10.62 -2.70
C PHE A 153 12.95 -11.14 -1.40
N GLY A 154 12.28 -10.94 -0.25
CA GLY A 154 12.74 -11.50 1.02
C GLY A 154 12.76 -13.03 1.03
N ARG A 155 11.75 -13.67 0.44
CA ARG A 155 11.69 -15.14 0.26
C ARG A 155 12.82 -15.64 -0.63
N LEU A 156 13.12 -14.93 -1.72
CA LEU A 156 14.23 -15.28 -2.61
C LEU A 156 15.59 -15.16 -1.91
N TYR A 157 15.80 -14.10 -1.12
CA TYR A 157 17.00 -13.96 -0.29
C TYR A 157 17.15 -15.12 0.70
N LEU A 158 16.12 -15.40 1.50
CA LEU A 158 16.15 -16.50 2.47
C LEU A 158 16.40 -17.85 1.78
N ARG A 159 15.80 -18.08 0.61
CA ARG A 159 16.06 -19.27 -0.20
C ARG A 159 17.52 -19.36 -0.64
N ASN A 160 18.13 -18.26 -1.09
CA ASN A 160 19.53 -18.26 -1.52
C ASN A 160 20.48 -18.52 -0.34
N VAL A 161 20.19 -17.95 0.83
CA VAL A 161 20.94 -18.23 2.07
C VAL A 161 20.84 -19.70 2.46
N LEU A 162 19.62 -20.25 2.53
CA LEU A 162 19.40 -21.66 2.94
C LEU A 162 19.97 -22.67 1.93
N LYS A 163 20.12 -22.29 0.66
CA LYS A 163 20.78 -23.11 -0.37
C LYS A 163 22.30 -22.95 -0.42
N GLY A 164 22.88 -22.06 0.38
CA GLY A 164 24.32 -21.77 0.35
C GLY A 164 24.77 -20.99 -0.88
N VAL A 165 23.85 -20.33 -1.60
CA VAL A 165 24.17 -19.41 -2.71
C VAL A 165 24.71 -18.10 -2.16
N LEU A 166 24.09 -17.59 -1.09
CA LEU A 166 24.54 -16.39 -0.37
C LEU A 166 25.10 -16.77 1.01
N PRO A 167 25.98 -15.94 1.59
CA PRO A 167 26.46 -16.15 2.96
C PRO A 167 25.32 -16.24 3.97
N ASN A 168 25.46 -17.15 4.92
CA ASN A 168 24.51 -17.32 6.01
C ASN A 168 24.95 -16.52 7.24
N ASP A 169 24.39 -15.31 7.40
CA ASP A 169 24.64 -14.44 8.55
C ASP A 169 23.82 -14.83 9.80
N PHE A 170 23.02 -15.89 9.73
CA PHE A 170 22.15 -16.28 10.84
C PHE A 170 22.91 -17.21 11.79
N GLU A 171 22.86 -16.92 13.10
CA GLU A 171 23.50 -17.76 14.11
C GLU A 171 22.96 -19.19 14.12
N LYS A 172 21.64 -19.34 13.88
CA LYS A 172 20.95 -20.62 13.85
C LYS A 172 19.87 -20.64 12.79
N GLU A 173 19.95 -21.60 11.87
CA GLU A 173 18.95 -21.81 10.81
C GLU A 173 17.54 -22.08 11.39
N GLN A 174 17.47 -22.72 12.56
CA GLN A 174 16.21 -23.01 13.25
C GLN A 174 15.41 -21.75 13.61
N ASP A 175 16.09 -20.62 13.86
CA ASP A 175 15.43 -19.35 14.15
C ASP A 175 14.73 -18.77 12.92
N ILE A 176 15.27 -19.03 11.73
CA ILE A 176 14.63 -18.66 10.46
C ILE A 176 13.31 -19.44 10.32
N LEU A 177 13.36 -20.76 10.49
CA LEU A 177 12.19 -21.63 10.34
C LEU A 177 11.09 -21.25 11.33
N LYS A 178 11.43 -21.01 12.60
CA LYS A 178 10.46 -20.59 13.62
C LYS A 178 9.70 -19.33 13.22
N ASN A 179 10.37 -18.34 12.63
CA ASN A 179 9.75 -17.09 12.23
C ASN A 179 8.94 -17.23 10.92
N ILE A 180 9.36 -18.10 9.99
CA ILE A 180 8.62 -18.38 8.74
C ILE A 180 7.27 -19.07 9.01
N TYR A 181 7.16 -19.88 10.06
CA TYR A 181 5.90 -20.54 10.43
C TYR A 181 5.09 -19.78 11.49
N GLY A 182 5.56 -18.62 11.95
CA GLY A 182 4.88 -17.79 12.94
C GLY A 182 3.80 -16.87 12.34
N GLU A 183 3.00 -16.26 13.22
CA GLU A 183 1.90 -15.36 12.82
C GLU A 183 2.37 -14.12 12.05
N SER A 184 3.61 -13.67 12.31
CA SER A 184 4.23 -12.52 11.63
C SER A 184 5.11 -12.91 10.44
N ALA A 185 4.97 -14.13 9.91
CA ALA A 185 5.83 -14.66 8.84
C ALA A 185 5.90 -13.73 7.63
N LYS A 186 4.78 -13.13 7.22
CA LYS A 186 4.73 -12.25 6.05
C LYS A 186 5.61 -11.01 6.23
N GLN A 187 5.51 -10.36 7.40
CA GLN A 187 6.31 -9.18 7.75
C GLN A 187 7.77 -9.56 7.95
N TYR A 188 8.04 -10.68 8.63
CA TYR A 188 9.38 -11.19 8.84
C TYR A 188 10.09 -11.44 7.51
N ILE A 189 9.49 -12.23 6.62
CA ILE A 189 10.07 -12.54 5.30
C ILE A 189 10.26 -11.25 4.50
N SER A 190 9.26 -10.37 4.45
CA SER A 190 9.36 -9.11 3.70
C SER A 190 10.47 -8.18 4.19
N SER A 191 10.89 -8.28 5.45
CA SER A 191 11.97 -7.46 6.01
C SER A 191 13.33 -7.73 5.35
N PHE A 192 13.51 -8.92 4.75
CA PHE A 192 14.73 -9.31 4.04
C PHE A 192 14.81 -8.80 2.60
N SER A 193 13.77 -8.11 2.11
CA SER A 193 13.78 -7.52 0.77
C SER A 193 14.98 -6.62 0.53
N LYS A 194 15.39 -5.81 1.51
CA LYS A 194 16.59 -4.98 1.39
C LYS A 194 17.85 -5.83 1.19
N LYS A 195 18.02 -6.89 1.99
CA LYS A 195 19.17 -7.80 1.87
C LYS A 195 19.23 -8.50 0.52
N PHE A 196 18.08 -8.79 -0.11
CA PHE A 196 18.05 -9.29 -1.49
C PHE A 196 18.75 -8.32 -2.45
N PHE A 197 18.41 -7.03 -2.38
CA PHE A 197 19.00 -6.00 -3.25
C PHE A 197 20.44 -5.65 -2.89
N ASP A 198 20.82 -5.75 -1.62
CA ASP A 198 22.22 -5.60 -1.20
C ASP A 198 23.13 -6.67 -1.84
N ASN A 199 22.56 -7.79 -2.31
CA ASN A 199 23.26 -8.89 -2.98
C ASN A 199 22.93 -8.99 -4.48
N ILE A 200 22.41 -7.93 -5.11
CA ILE A 200 21.95 -7.97 -6.51
C ILE A 200 23.05 -8.24 -7.54
N GLU A 201 24.33 -8.07 -7.16
CA GLU A 201 25.48 -8.35 -8.03
C GLU A 201 25.78 -9.85 -8.16
N ASP A 202 25.27 -10.69 -7.25
CA ASP A 202 25.33 -12.15 -7.38
C ASP A 202 24.51 -12.61 -8.60
N GLU A 203 25.07 -13.51 -9.40
CA GLU A 203 24.48 -13.95 -10.67
C GLU A 203 23.11 -14.61 -10.47
N SER A 204 22.98 -15.47 -9.44
CA SER A 204 21.72 -16.13 -9.13
C SER A 204 20.66 -15.13 -8.68
N THR A 205 21.04 -14.18 -7.81
CA THR A 205 20.17 -13.12 -7.31
C THR A 205 19.71 -12.19 -8.44
N LEU A 206 20.62 -11.80 -9.34
CA LEU A 206 20.30 -10.99 -10.52
C LEU A 206 19.35 -11.73 -11.48
N SER A 207 19.59 -13.04 -11.70
CA SER A 207 18.73 -13.89 -12.53
C SER A 207 17.30 -13.95 -11.96
N GLN A 208 17.17 -14.20 -10.66
CA GLN A 208 15.88 -14.20 -9.96
C GLN A 208 15.19 -12.83 -10.01
N PHE A 209 15.94 -11.73 -9.90
CA PHE A 209 15.38 -10.39 -10.08
C PHE A 209 14.83 -10.17 -11.48
N ASN A 210 15.55 -10.61 -12.51
CA ASN A 210 15.08 -10.50 -13.90
C ASN A 210 13.79 -11.30 -14.13
N GLU A 211 13.71 -12.52 -13.59
CA GLU A 211 12.49 -13.34 -13.63
C GLU A 211 11.30 -12.60 -13.00
N GLN A 212 11.50 -11.94 -11.84
CA GLN A 212 10.46 -11.13 -11.21
C GLN A 212 10.00 -9.97 -12.10
N ILE A 213 10.92 -9.29 -12.77
CA ILE A 213 10.54 -8.21 -13.69
C ILE A 213 9.81 -8.77 -14.92
N ASP A 214 10.14 -9.95 -15.43
CA ASP A 214 9.44 -10.57 -16.55
C ASP A 214 7.99 -10.96 -16.20
N LEU A 215 7.79 -11.49 -14.99
CA LEU A 215 6.47 -11.80 -14.45
C LEU A 215 5.64 -10.53 -14.28
N LEU A 216 6.18 -9.50 -13.62
CA LEU A 216 5.51 -8.20 -13.48
C LEU A 216 5.23 -7.56 -14.85
N SER A 217 6.13 -7.69 -15.82
CA SER A 217 5.92 -7.18 -17.18
C SER A 217 4.78 -7.90 -17.90
N SER A 218 4.60 -9.19 -17.64
CA SER A 218 3.48 -9.96 -18.17
C SER A 218 2.15 -9.47 -17.59
N ASP A 219 2.12 -9.13 -16.31
CA ASP A 219 0.96 -8.53 -15.66
C ASP A 219 0.65 -7.12 -16.16
N ILE A 220 1.67 -6.29 -16.38
CA ILE A 220 1.50 -4.97 -17.01
C ILE A 220 0.87 -5.14 -18.39
N LYS A 221 1.35 -6.08 -19.22
CA LYS A 221 0.76 -6.36 -20.54
C LYS A 221 -0.67 -6.86 -20.43
N SER A 222 -0.98 -7.71 -19.44
CA SER A 222 -2.35 -8.17 -19.17
C SER A 222 -3.25 -6.99 -18.80
N MET A 223 -2.77 -6.07 -17.96
CA MET A 223 -3.46 -4.85 -17.60
C MET A 223 -3.72 -3.95 -18.82
N CYS A 224 -2.71 -3.71 -19.67
CA CYS A 224 -2.89 -2.94 -20.91
C CYS A 224 -4.03 -3.51 -21.78
N LYS A 225 -4.10 -4.85 -21.92
CA LYS A 225 -5.15 -5.51 -22.69
C LYS A 225 -6.55 -5.29 -22.09
N LYS A 226 -6.66 -5.25 -20.77
CA LYS A 226 -7.93 -5.05 -20.07
C LYS A 226 -8.43 -3.60 -20.12
N LEU A 227 -7.53 -2.62 -20.06
CA LEU A 227 -7.91 -1.19 -20.01
C LEU A 227 -8.49 -0.65 -21.31
N GLY A 228 -8.11 -1.24 -22.44
CA GLY A 228 -8.63 -0.84 -23.76
C GLY A 228 -8.11 0.51 -24.27
N TYR A 229 -7.01 1.02 -23.71
CA TYR A 229 -6.26 2.20 -24.18
C TYR A 229 -4.75 1.99 -24.04
N ASP A 230 -3.97 2.81 -24.75
CA ASP A 230 -2.51 2.77 -24.69
C ASP A 230 -1.99 3.47 -23.44
N LEU A 231 -1.24 2.74 -22.62
CA LEU A 231 -0.62 3.28 -21.42
C LEU A 231 0.60 4.14 -21.78
N ASN A 232 0.59 5.40 -21.34
CA ASN A 232 1.74 6.32 -21.46
C ASN A 232 2.43 6.60 -20.11
N ARG A 233 1.77 6.30 -18.99
CA ARG A 233 2.26 6.58 -17.64
C ARG A 233 1.84 5.49 -16.67
N VAL A 234 2.78 5.12 -15.81
CA VAL A 234 2.59 4.17 -14.71
C VAL A 234 3.16 4.78 -13.44
N TYR A 235 2.35 4.84 -12.39
CA TYR A 235 2.85 5.22 -11.08
C TYR A 235 3.31 3.98 -10.31
N LEU A 236 4.47 4.07 -9.66
CA LEU A 236 4.98 3.06 -8.75
C LEU A 236 4.85 3.59 -7.32
N HIS A 237 4.19 2.84 -6.45
CA HIS A 237 3.99 3.22 -5.05
C HIS A 237 4.41 2.07 -4.11
N GLY A 238 4.65 2.38 -2.84
CA GLY A 238 5.03 1.40 -1.81
C GLY A 238 6.53 1.38 -1.48
N SER A 239 6.89 0.72 -0.38
CA SER A 239 8.25 0.74 0.17
C SER A 239 9.29 0.12 -0.76
N VAL A 240 8.94 -0.91 -1.52
CA VAL A 240 9.86 -1.52 -2.50
C VAL A 240 10.08 -0.56 -3.66
N ALA A 241 9.00 0.02 -4.20
CA ALA A 241 9.09 1.02 -5.28
C ALA A 241 9.98 2.22 -4.93
N LYS A 242 9.81 2.75 -3.71
CA LYS A 242 10.51 3.95 -3.23
C LYS A 242 12.01 3.70 -3.00
N ASN A 243 12.37 2.51 -2.52
CA ASN A 243 13.74 2.22 -2.11
C ASN A 243 14.56 1.48 -3.18
N GLN A 244 13.94 1.01 -4.26
CA GLN A 244 14.60 0.15 -5.25
C GLN A 244 14.52 0.74 -6.67
N PRO A 245 15.45 1.66 -7.03
CA PRO A 245 15.43 2.33 -8.33
C PRO A 245 15.64 1.38 -9.52
N LEU A 246 16.19 0.18 -9.28
CA LEU A 246 16.39 -0.85 -10.29
C LEU A 246 15.06 -1.28 -10.93
N ILE A 247 13.99 -1.41 -10.16
CA ILE A 247 12.69 -1.84 -10.71
C ILE A 247 12.22 -0.87 -11.78
N LYS A 248 12.20 0.44 -11.48
CA LYS A 248 11.88 1.48 -12.46
C LYS A 248 12.78 1.38 -13.69
N ARG A 249 14.11 1.26 -13.50
CA ARG A 249 15.08 1.18 -14.61
C ARG A 249 14.76 0.02 -15.55
N TYR A 250 14.56 -1.19 -15.02
CA TYR A 250 14.30 -2.38 -15.83
C TYR A 250 12.93 -2.37 -16.49
N LEU A 251 11.91 -1.81 -15.82
CA LEU A 251 10.59 -1.61 -16.43
C LEU A 251 10.64 -0.58 -17.56
N SER A 252 11.32 0.57 -17.37
CA SER A 252 11.51 1.56 -18.42
C SER A 252 12.23 0.99 -19.65
N ASN A 253 13.20 0.08 -19.45
CA ASN A 253 13.87 -0.59 -20.57
C ASN A 253 12.94 -1.55 -21.32
N ARG A 254 12.07 -2.28 -20.61
CA ARG A 254 11.10 -3.21 -21.22
C ARG A 254 9.92 -2.50 -21.89
N PHE A 255 9.58 -1.30 -21.44
CA PHE A 255 8.46 -0.50 -21.94
C PHE A 255 8.92 0.94 -22.24
N PRO A 256 9.65 1.17 -23.34
CA PRO A 256 10.25 2.48 -23.64
C PRO A 256 9.22 3.59 -23.87
N ASN A 257 7.98 3.25 -24.21
CA ASN A 257 6.89 4.21 -24.44
C ASN A 257 6.11 4.55 -23.16
N ILE A 258 6.44 3.91 -22.03
CA ILE A 258 5.75 4.12 -20.75
C ILE A 258 6.65 4.91 -19.81
N ASN A 259 6.14 6.05 -19.33
CA ASN A 259 6.79 6.82 -18.28
C ASN A 259 6.47 6.22 -16.90
N PHE A 260 7.45 5.57 -16.27
CA PHE A 260 7.35 5.09 -14.89
C PHE A 260 7.72 6.17 -13.88
N VAL A 261 6.79 6.52 -13.00
CA VAL A 261 6.94 7.57 -12.00
C VAL A 261 6.85 6.96 -10.61
N VAL A 262 7.93 7.05 -9.83
CA VAL A 262 7.89 6.65 -8.41
C VAL A 262 7.21 7.75 -7.61
N ASN A 263 6.07 7.44 -6.99
CA ASN A 263 5.41 8.33 -6.06
C ASN A 263 6.10 8.23 -4.69
N ASN A 264 6.65 9.35 -4.20
CA ASN A 264 7.30 9.43 -2.90
C ASN A 264 6.37 9.91 -1.78
N ASN A 265 5.25 10.57 -2.11
CA ASN A 265 4.29 11.02 -1.11
C ASN A 265 3.63 9.84 -0.39
N SER A 266 3.23 10.05 0.86
CA SER A 266 2.40 9.13 1.61
C SER A 266 0.93 9.30 1.23
N VAL A 267 0.11 8.27 1.45
CA VAL A 267 -1.28 8.26 0.96
C VAL A 267 -2.12 9.29 1.72
N GLU A 268 -1.92 9.45 3.03
CA GLU A 268 -2.56 10.49 3.81
C GLU A 268 -2.22 11.89 3.29
N LYS A 269 -0.96 12.12 2.90
CA LYS A 269 -0.56 13.40 2.30
C LYS A 269 -1.22 13.63 0.94
N LEU A 270 -1.25 12.61 0.08
CA LEU A 270 -1.90 12.68 -1.23
C LEU A 270 -3.40 12.97 -1.11
N MET A 271 -4.09 12.32 -0.17
CA MET A 271 -5.48 12.63 0.12
C MET A 271 -5.65 14.07 0.60
N MET A 272 -4.76 14.53 1.49
CA MET A 272 -4.84 15.87 2.06
C MET A 272 -4.71 16.93 0.96
N GLU A 273 -3.76 16.74 0.03
CA GLU A 273 -3.58 17.62 -1.13
C GLU A 273 -4.74 17.54 -2.14
N ARG A 274 -5.29 16.34 -2.36
CA ARG A 274 -6.35 16.13 -3.35
C ARG A 274 -7.70 16.70 -2.91
N PHE A 275 -8.06 16.51 -1.65
CA PHE A 275 -9.42 16.82 -1.16
C PHE A 275 -9.49 18.09 -0.32
N PHE A 276 -8.37 18.50 0.29
CA PHE A 276 -8.32 19.64 1.22
C PHE A 276 -7.15 20.60 0.92
N GLY A 277 -6.51 20.45 -0.24
CA GLY A 277 -5.37 21.24 -0.72
C GLY A 277 -5.75 22.62 -1.20
#